data_AF-A0A535Z0C3-F1
#
_entry.id   AF-A0A535Z0C3-F1
#
_cell.length_a   1.000
_cell.length_b   1.000
_cell.length_c   1.000
_cell.angle_alpha   90.00
_cell.angle_beta   90.00
_cell.angle_gamma   90.00
#
_symmetry.space_group_name_H-M   'P 1'
#
loop_
_entity.id
_entity.type
_entity.pdbx_description
1 polymer ?
#
loop_
_entity_poly.entity_id
_entity_poly.type
_entity_poly.pdbx_seq_one_letter_code
_entity_poly.pdbx_strand_id
1 'polypeptide(L)' 'MLAAQDLVLDYRSGTAIAHAVDTVSLRVERGSFIGLIGPSGS' A
#
# COMPACT_ATOMS: atom_id res chain seq x y z
N MET A 1 -13.06 5.85 10.06
CA MET A 1 -12.14 6.60 9.19
C MET A 1 -10.78 5.94 9.34
N LEU A 2 -10.21 5.49 8.24
CA LEU A 2 -8.85 4.94 8.15
C LEU A 2 -8.07 5.83 7.19
N ALA A 3 -6.82 6.14 7.51
CA ALA A 3 -5.98 6.96 6.65
C ALA A 3 -4.52 6.52 6.76
N ALA A 4 -3.82 6.55 5.63
CA ALA A 4 -2.35 6.40 5.54
C ALA A 4 -1.80 7.51 4.64
N GLN A 5 -0.67 8.08 5.03
CA GLN A 5 0.00 9.16 4.31
C GLN A 5 1.42 8.72 4.00
N ASP A 6 1.83 8.90 2.75
CA ASP A 6 3.17 8.60 2.25
C ASP A 6 3.67 7.22 2.70
N LEU A 7 2.80 6.21 2.62
CA LEU A 7 3.08 4.86 3.06
C LEU A 7 4.16 4.24 2.16
N VAL A 8 5.22 3.74 2.79
CA VAL A 8 6.32 3.04 2.12
C VAL A 8 6.51 1.68 2.79
N LEU A 9 6.72 0.64 1.98
CA LEU A 9 7.04 -0.71 2.44
C LEU A 9 8.05 -1.36 1.51
N ASP A 10 9.21 -1.67 2.08
CA ASP A 10 10.29 -2.39 1.41
C ASP A 10 10.42 -3.81 1.96
N TYR A 11 10.38 -4.80 1.07
CA TYR A 11 10.85 -6.14 1.36
C TYR A 11 12.30 -6.29 0.91
N ARG A 12 13.14 -6.82 1.81
CA ARG A 12 14.56 -7.07 1.54
C ARG A 12 14.81 -8.57 1.41
N SER A 13 15.44 -8.98 0.31
CA SER A 13 15.83 -10.36 0.06
C SER A 13 17.25 -10.40 -0.50
N GLY A 14 18.21 -10.78 0.35
CA GLY A 14 19.62 -10.69 0.03
C GLY A 14 20.04 -9.25 -0.29
N THR A 15 20.58 -9.03 -1.49
CA THR A 15 20.94 -7.70 -2.00
C THR A 15 19.81 -7.00 -2.75
N ALA A 16 18.69 -7.68 -3.00
CA ALA A 16 17.54 -7.10 -3.69
C ALA A 16 16.58 -6.42 -2.71
N ILE A 17 16.01 -5.30 -3.16
CA ILE A 17 14.93 -4.58 -2.48
C ILE A 17 13.72 -4.59 -3.41
N ALA A 18 12.57 -5.01 -2.89
CA ALA A 18 11.28 -4.89 -3.56
C ALA A 18 10.45 -3.82 -2.85
N HIS A 19 10.15 -2.74 -3.56
CA HIS A 19 9.27 -1.68 -3.10
C HIS A 19 7.82 -2.14 -3.27
N ALA A 20 7.25 -2.77 -2.24
CA ALA A 20 5.89 -3.29 -2.28
C ALA A 20 4.83 -2.19 -2.11
N VAL A 21 5.17 -1.11 -1.41
CA VAL A 21 4.37 0.11 -1.39
C VAL A 21 5.32 1.28 -1.55
N ASP A 22 5.07 2.14 -2.53
CA ASP A 22 5.89 3.32 -2.82
C ASP A 22 5.07 4.59 -2.66
N THR A 23 5.31 5.31 -1.57
CA THR A 23 4.76 6.64 -1.25
C THR A 23 3.24 6.78 -1.43
N VAL A 24 2.48 5.74 -1.06
CA VAL A 24 1.02 5.71 -1.26
C VAL A 24 0.29 6.44 -0.13
N SER A 25 -0.58 7.37 -0.51
CA SER A 25 -1.54 8.02 0.39
C SER A 25 -2.96 7.53 0.10
N LEU A 26 -3.69 7.11 1.14
CA LEU A 26 -5.07 6.63 1.01
C LEU A 26 -5.95 7.00 2.22
N ARG A 27 -7.25 7.09 1.97
CA ARG A 27 -8.26 7.39 2.99
C ARG A 27 -9.54 6.62 2.74
N VAL A 28 -10.07 6.01 3.79
CA VAL A 28 -11.36 5.30 3.81
C VAL A 28 -12.28 6.01 4.79
N GLU A 29 -13.34 6.60 4.25
CA GLU A 29 -14.34 7.31 5.04
C GLU A 29 -15.22 6.38 5.87
N ARG A 30 -15.84 6.91 6.92
CA ARG A 30 -16.76 6.13 7.76
C ARG A 30 -18.00 5.78 6.94
N GLY A 31 -18.37 4.50 6.94
CA GLY A 31 -19.54 4.00 6.21
C GLY A 31 -19.27 3.63 4.75
N SER A 32 -18.03 3.78 4.27
CA SER A 32 -17.64 3.35 2.93
C SER A 32 -17.37 1.85 2.84
N PHE A 33 -17.66 1.27 1.67
CA PHE A 33 -17.25 -0.07 1.28
C PHE A 33 -16.36 0.04 0.04
N ILE A 34 -15.10 -0.37 0.15
CA ILE A 34 -14.07 -0.19 -0.89
C ILE A 34 -13.35 -1.51 -1.11
N GLY A 35 -13.11 -1.86 -2.39
CA GLY A 35 -12.24 -2.96 -2.79
C GLY A 35 -10.93 -2.44 -3.35
N LEU A 36 -9.81 -3.07 -2.96
CA LEU A 36 -8.50 -2.87 -3.58
C LEU A 36 -8.24 -4.06 -4.50
N ILE A 37 -7.89 -3.80 -5.75
CA ILE A 37 -7.61 -4.82 -6.76
C ILE A 37 -6.29 -4.48 -7.48
N GLY A 38 -5.59 -5.52 -7.90
CA GLY A 38 -4.40 -5.38 -8.73
C GLY A 38 -3.84 -6.74 -9.14
N PRO A 39 -2.94 -6.77 -10.13
CA PRO A 39 -2.24 -7.99 -10.54
C PRO A 39 -1.42 -8.59 -9.38
N SER A 40 -0.99 -9.84 -9.53
CA SER A 40 -0.05 -10.43 -8.56
C SER A 40 1.23 -9.58 -8.49
N GLY A 41 1.57 -9.12 -7.28
CA GLY A 41 2.74 -8.28 -7.02
C GLY A 41 2.48 -6.76 -6.98
N SER A 42 1.21 -6.32 -7.08
CA SER A 42 0.80 -4.92 -6.84
C SER A 42 0.46 -4.63 -5.38
#